data_AF-A0A2R6RU41-F1
#
_entry.id   AF-A0A2R6RU41-F1
#
_cell.length_a   1.000
_cell.length_b   1.000
_cell.length_c   1.000
_cell.angle_alpha   90.00
_cell.angle_beta   90.00
_cell.angle_gamma   90.00
#
_symmetry.space_group_name_H-M   'P 1'
#
loop_
_entity.id
_entity.type
_entity.pdbx_description
1 polymer ?
#
loop_
_entity_poly.entity_id
_entity_poly.type
_entity_poly.pdbx_seq_one_letter_code
_entity_poly.pdbx_strand_id
1 'polypeptide(L)'
;MDKEYYNSDTTHCWTMKDWEAKMDKIHQLFSRTPHYNSISKQHELDFRDRSRSGLRIQSSVKNFQLVLENNGKQTILQLGRVGKAKSVMDYRYPLTDFQAFCICLASIDSKLCCAL
;
A
#
# COMPACT_ATOMS: atom_id res chain seq x y z
N MET A 1 -6.80 46.73 1.04
CA MET A 1 -6.55 46.33 -0.35
C MET A 1 -5.05 46.15 -0.56
N ASP A 2 -4.40 45.01 -0.41
CA ASP A 2 -4.70 43.72 0.22
C ASP A 2 -3.36 43.16 0.69
N LYS A 3 -3.24 42.85 1.99
CA LYS A 3 -2.05 42.26 2.62
C LYS A 3 -2.25 40.76 2.88
N GLU A 4 -2.86 40.04 1.93
CA GLU A 4 -3.15 38.61 2.07
C GLU A 4 -2.38 37.73 1.06
N TYR A 5 -1.26 38.22 0.52
CA TYR A 5 -0.44 37.45 -0.42
C TYR A 5 0.80 36.79 0.21
N TYR A 6 0.88 36.73 1.53
CA TYR A 6 1.96 36.03 2.25
C TYR A 6 1.41 35.32 3.49
N ASN A 7 0.66 34.23 3.29
CA ASN A 7 0.41 33.29 4.38
C ASN A 7 1.49 32.20 4.38
N SER A 8 2.30 32.21 5.42
CA SER A 8 3.45 31.35 5.67
C SER A 8 3.04 29.97 6.21
N ASP A 9 2.23 29.22 5.47
CA ASP A 9 1.76 27.88 5.86
C ASP A 9 2.23 26.76 4.91
N THR A 10 3.45 26.89 4.38
CA THR A 10 4.09 25.88 3.52
C THR A 10 4.59 24.62 4.25
N THR A 11 4.11 24.32 5.45
CA THR A 11 4.40 23.06 6.16
C THR A 11 3.22 22.62 7.03
N HIS A 12 2.08 22.34 6.41
CA HIS A 12 0.97 21.73 7.13
C HIS A 12 1.28 20.23 7.34
N CYS A 13 1.99 19.92 8.42
CA CYS A 13 2.16 18.55 8.88
C CYS A 13 0.79 18.05 9.37
N TRP A 14 0.05 17.31 8.54
CA TRP A 14 -1.21 16.73 8.96
C TRP A 14 -1.03 15.84 10.19
N THR A 15 -1.71 16.15 11.29
CA THR A 15 -1.69 15.31 12.48
C THR A 15 -2.73 14.20 12.34
N MET A 16 -2.54 13.06 13.04
CA MET A 16 -3.53 11.96 13.02
C MET A 16 -4.96 12.42 13.38
N LYS A 17 -5.08 13.46 14.23
CA LYS A 17 -6.35 14.03 14.65
C LYS A 17 -7.06 14.80 13.52
N ASP A 18 -6.30 15.41 12.61
CA ASP A 18 -6.86 16.11 11.44
C ASP A 18 -7.46 15.14 10.42
N TRP A 19 -6.99 13.89 10.40
CA TRP A 19 -7.52 12.82 9.54
C TRP A 19 -8.84 12.24 10.06
N GLU A 20 -8.98 12.08 11.38
CA GLU A 20 -10.19 11.54 12.02
C GLU A 20 -11.43 12.41 11.72
N ALA A 21 -11.26 13.73 11.62
CA ALA A 21 -12.35 14.66 11.33
C ALA A 21 -12.85 14.63 9.86
N LYS A 22 -12.16 13.94 8.94
CA LYS A 22 -12.46 13.94 7.50
C LYS A 22 -12.68 12.55 6.91
N MET A 23 -12.94 11.54 7.74
CA MET A 23 -13.04 10.16 7.29
C MET A 23 -14.18 9.88 6.29
N ASP A 24 -15.24 10.70 6.26
CA ASP A 24 -16.34 10.53 5.29
C ASP A 24 -15.93 10.78 3.83
N LYS A 25 -14.79 11.42 3.59
CA LYS A 25 -14.32 11.78 2.23
C LYS A 25 -13.13 10.96 1.74
N ILE A 26 -12.68 9.97 2.52
CA ILE A 26 -11.49 9.18 2.20
C ILE A 26 -11.85 7.73 1.92
N HIS A 27 -11.20 7.16 0.91
CA HIS A 27 -11.24 5.73 0.65
C HIS A 27 -10.31 5.00 1.62
N GLN A 28 -10.86 4.25 2.56
CA GLN A 28 -10.08 3.42 3.47
C GLN A 28 -9.65 2.13 2.76
N LEU A 29 -8.36 1.81 2.80
CA LEU A 29 -7.82 0.56 2.29
C LEU A 29 -7.45 -0.36 3.45
N PHE A 30 -7.74 -1.65 3.30
CA PHE A 30 -7.46 -2.68 4.32
C PHE A 30 -6.44 -3.67 3.79
N SER A 31 -5.46 -4.03 4.62
CA SER A 31 -4.50 -5.09 4.29
C SER A 31 -5.17 -6.44 4.38
N ARG A 32 -4.96 -7.29 3.36
CA ARG A 32 -5.36 -8.69 3.44
C ARG A 32 -4.50 -9.46 4.42
N THR A 33 -5.15 -10.29 5.21
CA THR A 33 -4.47 -11.27 6.05
C THR A 33 -4.01 -12.44 5.18
N PRO A 34 -2.72 -12.83 5.23
CA PRO A 34 -2.23 -13.97 4.48
C PRO A 34 -2.83 -15.27 5.02
N HIS A 35 -3.26 -16.16 4.12
CA HIS A 35 -3.77 -17.47 4.51
C HIS A 35 -2.61 -18.43 4.78
N TYR A 36 -2.77 -19.30 5.77
CA TYR A 36 -1.79 -20.35 6.01
C TYR A 36 -2.00 -21.47 4.99
N ASN A 37 -0.99 -21.75 4.18
CA ASN A 37 -0.98 -22.87 3.26
C ASN A 37 -0.34 -24.09 3.93
N SER A 38 -1.13 -25.13 4.20
CA SER A 38 -0.70 -26.33 4.91
C SER A 38 0.25 -27.22 4.12
N ILE A 39 0.28 -27.07 2.79
CA ILE A 39 1.13 -27.82 1.86
C ILE A 39 2.52 -27.20 1.81
N SER A 40 2.61 -25.88 1.61
CA SER A 40 3.90 -25.16 1.58
C SER A 40 4.43 -24.80 2.97
N LYS A 41 3.61 -24.96 4.03
CA LYS A 41 3.89 -24.57 5.42
C LYS A 41 4.20 -23.09 5.58
N GLN A 42 3.63 -22.23 4.73
CA GLN A 42 3.89 -20.79 4.72
C GLN A 42 2.60 -19.97 4.75
N HIS A 43 2.68 -18.76 5.29
CA HIS A 43 1.64 -17.75 5.13
C HIS A 43 1.77 -17.12 3.74
N GLU A 44 0.76 -17.32 2.90
CA GLU A 44 0.77 -16.92 1.51
C GLU A 44 -0.40 -15.97 1.20
N LEU A 45 -0.13 -14.98 0.35
CA LEU A 45 -1.16 -14.19 -0.30
C LEU A 45 -1.43 -14.78 -1.67
N ASP A 46 -2.69 -14.73 -2.09
CA ASP A 46 -3.08 -15.25 -3.39
C ASP A 46 -2.78 -14.22 -4.48
N PHE A 47 -1.65 -14.40 -5.19
CA PHE A 47 -1.26 -13.62 -6.35
C PHE A 47 -1.74 -14.24 -7.69
N ARG A 48 -2.63 -15.25 -7.65
CA ARG A 48 -3.03 -16.06 -8.83
C ARG A 48 -3.79 -15.27 -9.90
N ASP A 49 -4.35 -14.11 -9.57
CA ASP A 49 -5.22 -13.35 -10.48
C ASP A 49 -4.46 -12.66 -11.65
N ARG A 50 -3.12 -12.67 -11.64
CA ARG A 50 -2.32 -12.16 -12.79
C ARG A 50 -1.11 -13.03 -13.14
N SER A 51 -1.34 -14.31 -13.41
CA SER A 51 -0.40 -15.17 -14.16
C SER A 51 -0.10 -14.67 -15.60
N ARG A 52 -0.57 -13.48 -16.00
CA ARG A 52 -0.32 -12.87 -17.31
C ARG A 52 1.14 -12.47 -17.54
N SER A 53 1.98 -12.40 -16.52
CA SER A 53 3.40 -12.04 -16.67
C SER A 53 4.37 -13.23 -16.52
N GLY A 54 3.89 -14.44 -16.20
CA GLY A 54 4.77 -15.59 -15.90
C GLY A 54 5.71 -15.35 -14.71
N LEU A 55 5.52 -14.25 -13.96
CA LEU A 55 6.38 -13.89 -12.84
C LEU A 55 5.99 -14.70 -11.60
N ARG A 56 6.94 -15.50 -11.10
CA ARG A 56 6.76 -16.26 -9.87
C ARG A 56 7.02 -15.36 -8.66
N ILE A 57 5.97 -14.98 -7.94
CA ILE A 57 6.10 -14.26 -6.68
C ILE A 57 6.84 -15.13 -5.67
N GLN A 58 7.87 -14.57 -5.04
CA GLN A 58 8.67 -15.19 -3.99
C GLN A 58 8.11 -14.78 -2.62
N SER A 59 8.32 -15.61 -1.60
CA SER A 59 7.94 -15.27 -0.23
C SER A 59 8.73 -14.05 0.28
N SER A 60 8.02 -13.11 0.90
CA SER A 60 8.61 -11.91 1.50
C SER A 60 7.66 -11.29 2.49
N VAL A 61 8.20 -10.75 3.58
CA VAL A 61 7.45 -9.89 4.53
C VAL A 61 7.00 -8.56 3.90
N LYS A 62 7.56 -8.20 2.73
CA LYS A 62 7.18 -7.01 1.96
C LYS A 62 6.02 -7.28 0.99
N ASN A 63 5.56 -8.52 0.88
CA ASN A 63 4.41 -8.85 0.04
C ASN A 63 3.13 -8.43 0.75
N PHE A 64 2.30 -7.63 0.09
CA PHE A 64 1.01 -7.22 0.63
C PHE A 64 -0.04 -7.05 -0.46
N GLN A 65 -1.30 -7.08 -0.05
CA GLN A 65 -2.46 -6.79 -0.87
C GLN A 65 -3.39 -5.86 -0.08
N LEU A 66 -3.84 -4.79 -0.71
CA LEU A 66 -4.82 -3.85 -0.18
C LEU A 66 -6.16 -3.99 -0.90
N VAL A 67 -7.25 -3.92 -0.14
CA VAL A 67 -8.64 -3.95 -0.63
C VAL A 67 -9.40 -2.71 -0.16
N LEU A 68 -10.39 -2.27 -0.93
CA LEU A 68 -11.20 -1.09 -0.59
C LEU A 68 -12.23 -1.36 0.51
N GLU A 69 -12.73 -2.59 0.58
CA GLU A 69 -13.76 -3.00 1.52
C GLU A 69 -13.17 -4.02 2.49
N ASN A 70 -13.59 -3.98 3.76
CA ASN A 70 -13.07 -4.84 4.84
C ASN A 70 -13.30 -6.36 4.61
N ASN A 71 -13.97 -6.76 3.53
CA ASN A 71 -14.05 -8.16 3.05
C ASN A 71 -14.09 -8.24 1.51
N GLY A 72 -13.58 -7.20 0.83
CA GLY A 72 -13.63 -7.08 -0.62
C GLY A 72 -12.79 -8.16 -1.31
N LYS A 73 -13.37 -8.81 -2.33
CA LYS A 73 -12.63 -9.76 -3.19
C LYS A 73 -11.67 -9.05 -4.15
N GLN A 74 -11.88 -7.77 -4.41
CA GLN A 74 -11.07 -7.00 -5.35
C GLN A 74 -9.84 -6.39 -4.69
N THR A 75 -8.66 -6.84 -5.10
CA THR A 75 -7.38 -6.22 -4.74
C THR A 75 -7.20 -4.92 -5.53
N ILE A 76 -6.99 -3.82 -4.82
CA ILE A 76 -6.78 -2.48 -5.37
C ILE A 76 -5.30 -2.18 -5.57
N LEU A 77 -4.45 -2.64 -4.65
CA LEU A 77 -3.00 -2.53 -4.76
C LEU A 77 -2.38 -3.84 -4.28
N GLN A 78 -1.41 -4.37 -5.01
CA GLN A 78 -0.57 -5.47 -4.54
C GLN A 78 0.88 -5.23 -4.90
N LEU A 79 1.75 -5.64 -3.98
CA LEU A 79 3.20 -5.68 -4.17
C LEU A 79 3.67 -7.11 -3.93
N GLY A 80 4.44 -7.65 -4.87
CA GLY A 80 5.02 -8.98 -4.77
C GLY A 80 6.48 -8.98 -5.17
N ARG A 81 7.36 -9.56 -4.35
CA ARG A 81 8.78 -9.75 -4.68
C ARG A 81 8.94 -10.80 -5.77
N VAL A 82 9.74 -10.52 -6.79
CA VAL A 82 10.05 -11.45 -7.90
C VAL A 82 11.56 -11.75 -8.02
N GLY A 83 12.41 -11.01 -7.32
CA GLY A 83 13.85 -11.24 -7.27
C GLY A 83 14.52 -10.49 -6.12
N LYS A 84 15.87 -10.52 -6.04
CA LYS A 84 16.63 -9.98 -4.89
C LYS A 84 16.33 -8.51 -4.58
N ALA A 85 16.22 -7.70 -5.63
CA ALA A 85 15.93 -6.26 -5.57
C ALA A 85 14.84 -5.88 -6.61
N LYS A 86 13.96 -6.83 -6.92
CA LYS A 86 12.90 -6.65 -7.92
C LYS A 86 11.57 -7.05 -7.32
N SER A 87 10.61 -6.14 -7.40
CA SER A 87 9.23 -6.36 -7.00
C SER A 87 8.33 -5.89 -8.13
N VAL A 88 7.19 -6.57 -8.28
CA VAL A 88 6.13 -6.16 -9.19
C VAL A 88 5.03 -5.50 -8.37
N MET A 89 4.53 -4.37 -8.87
CA MET A 89 3.40 -3.64 -8.30
C MET A 89 2.27 -3.66 -9.31
N ASP A 90 1.07 -3.98 -8.83
CA ASP A 90 -0.16 -3.98 -9.59
C ASP A 90 -1.16 -3.13 -8.83
N TYR A 91 -1.70 -2.10 -9.47
CA TYR A 91 -2.74 -1.25 -8.89
C TYR A 91 -3.97 -1.19 -9.79
N ARG A 92 -5.07 -0.69 -9.25
CA ARG A 92 -6.35 -0.47 -9.92
C ARG A 92 -6.96 0.85 -9.43
N TYR A 93 -7.93 1.36 -10.20
CA TYR A 93 -8.82 2.42 -9.74
C TYR A 93 -9.36 2.07 -8.34
N PRO A 94 -9.42 3.02 -7.38
CA PRO A 94 -9.29 4.47 -7.54
C PRO A 94 -7.87 5.04 -7.40
N LEU A 95 -6.84 4.20 -7.27
CA LEU A 95 -5.47 4.70 -7.10
C LEU A 95 -4.88 5.19 -8.43
N THR A 96 -4.17 6.31 -8.36
CA THR A 96 -3.23 6.73 -9.41
C THR A 96 -1.91 5.98 -9.27
N ASP A 97 -1.16 5.91 -10.38
CA ASP A 97 0.16 5.30 -10.47
C ASP A 97 1.10 5.87 -9.39
N PHE A 98 1.06 7.20 -9.20
CA PHE A 98 1.89 7.90 -8.22
C PHE A 98 1.52 7.53 -6.79
N GLN A 99 0.23 7.53 -6.44
CA GLN A 99 -0.22 7.13 -5.10
C GLN A 99 0.15 5.68 -4.78
N ALA A 100 -0.10 4.77 -5.72
CA ALA A 100 0.29 3.37 -5.59
C ALA A 100 1.79 3.22 -5.36
N PHE A 101 2.60 3.93 -6.16
CA PHE A 101 4.06 3.91 -6.03
C PHE A 101 4.54 4.44 -4.66
N CYS A 102 3.99 5.56 -4.19
CA CYS A 102 4.32 6.11 -2.87
C CYS A 102 4.00 5.13 -1.73
N ILE A 103 2.84 4.46 -1.77
CA ILE A 103 2.48 3.43 -0.79
C ILE A 103 3.48 2.28 -0.81
N CYS A 104 3.84 1.80 -2.00
CA CYS A 104 4.82 0.73 -2.13
C CYS A 104 6.22 1.13 -1.63
N LEU A 105 6.70 2.34 -1.93
CA LEU A 105 7.97 2.84 -1.40
C LEU A 105 7.98 2.89 0.13
N ALA A 106 6.91 3.44 0.74
CA ALA A 106 6.76 3.49 2.19
C ALA A 106 6.80 2.08 2.83
N SER A 107 6.31 1.06 2.12
CA SER A 107 6.36 -0.33 2.60
C SER A 107 7.74 -0.99 2.45
N ILE A 108 8.52 -0.62 1.42
CA ILE A 108 9.82 -1.21 1.11
C ILE A 108 10.87 -0.69 2.08
N ASP A 109 10.79 0.58 2.44
CA ASP A 109 11.72 1.18 3.39
C ASP A 109 11.69 0.40 4.72
N SER A 110 12.87 0.08 5.23
CA SER A 110 13.04 -0.44 6.56
C SER A 110 12.74 0.71 7.50
N LYS A 111 11.60 0.66 8.20
CA LYS A 111 11.22 1.55 9.32
C LYS A 111 12.40 2.43 9.73
N LEU A 112 12.47 3.66 9.21
CA LEU A 112 13.51 4.62 9.60
C LEU A 112 13.51 4.88 11.13
N CYS A 113 12.49 4.37 11.84
CA CYS A 113 12.32 4.46 13.29
C CYS A 113 12.79 3.24 14.10
N CYS A 114 13.49 2.25 13.54
CA CYS A 114 14.01 1.10 14.34
C CYS A 114 15.48 1.23 14.75
N ALA A 115 16.10 2.38 14.52
CA ALA A 115 17.47 2.70 14.96
C ALA A 115 17.53 3.85 15.99
N LEU A 116 16.43 4.11 16.70
CA LEU A 116 16.35 5.07 17.81
C LEU A 116 16.03 4.34 19.10
#